data_AF-A0A8C4KDJ1-F1
#
_entry.id   AF-A0A8C4KDJ1-F1
#
_cell.length_a   1.000
_cell.length_b   1.000
_cell.length_c   1.000
_cell.angle_alpha   90.00
_cell.angle_beta   90.00
_cell.angle_gamma   90.00
#
_symmetry.space_group_name_H-M   'P 1'
#
loop_
_entity.id
_entity.type
_entity.pdbx_description
1 polymer ?
#
loop_
_entity_poly.entity_id
_entity_poly.type
_entity_poly.pdbx_seq_one_letter_code
_entity_poly.pdbx_strand_id
1 'polypeptide(L)'
;MAAAAAARGCERVWRRAWRRGAAGALPAPARAVACNARGGAAPAGESGLASWVPVVGLEIHAQISSNSKLFSGSQVQFAAPPNSLVSFFDASLPGTLPVLNRRCVEAAVMTGLALNCSINKKSLFDRKHYFYADLPDAALCSDE
;
A
#
# COMPACT_ATOMS: atom_id res chain seq x y z
N MET A 1 24.04 26.30 -12.01
CA MET A 1 23.93 26.80 -10.62
C MET A 1 22.47 26.64 -10.17
N ALA A 2 22.26 26.07 -8.98
CA ALA A 2 20.96 25.91 -8.26
C ALA A 2 20.09 24.66 -8.55
N ALA A 3 20.61 23.45 -8.32
CA ALA A 3 19.77 22.27 -8.01
C ALA A 3 20.50 21.16 -7.19
N ALA A 4 21.62 21.47 -6.54
CA ALA A 4 22.45 20.47 -5.84
C ALA A 4 22.53 20.68 -4.31
N ALA A 5 21.71 21.57 -3.73
CA ALA A 5 21.86 21.98 -2.33
C ALA A 5 20.88 21.30 -1.34
N ALA A 6 19.75 20.74 -1.80
CA ALA A 6 18.71 20.23 -0.90
C ALA A 6 18.97 18.81 -0.33
N ALA A 7 19.87 18.03 -0.94
CA ALA A 7 20.09 16.63 -0.56
C ALA A 7 20.96 16.43 0.70
N ARG A 8 21.65 17.48 1.19
CA ARG A 8 22.62 17.35 2.32
C ARG A 8 22.04 17.68 3.69
N GLY A 9 20.76 18.07 3.76
CA GLY A 9 20.07 18.38 5.02
C GLY A 9 19.35 17.19 5.67
N CYS A 10 18.87 16.24 4.87
CA CYS A 10 17.98 15.17 5.34
C CYS A 10 18.71 14.06 6.13
N GLU A 11 19.97 13.74 5.80
CA GLU A 11 20.72 12.67 6.47
C GLU A 11 21.06 12.97 7.95
N ARG A 12 21.10 14.25 8.35
CA ARG A 12 21.46 14.64 9.72
C ARG A 12 20.30 14.52 10.72
N VAL A 13 19.06 14.62 10.25
CA VAL A 13 17.85 14.47 11.09
C VAL A 13 17.64 13.00 11.44
N TRP A 14 17.79 12.11 10.45
CA TRP A 14 17.59 10.66 10.62
C TRP A 14 18.64 10.01 11.52
N ARG A 15 19.92 10.43 11.46
CA ARG A 15 20.98 9.87 12.35
C ARG A 15 20.87 10.34 13.81
N ARG A 16 20.15 11.43 14.12
CA ARG A 16 19.92 11.88 15.51
C ARG A 16 18.74 11.17 16.16
N ALA A 17 17.72 10.75 15.39
CA ALA A 17 16.59 9.98 15.90
C ALA A 17 17.00 8.59 16.40
N TRP A 18 17.96 7.95 15.72
CA TRP A 18 18.41 6.59 16.08
C TRP A 18 19.29 6.53 17.35
N ARG A 19 19.99 7.62 17.74
CA ARG A 19 20.92 7.60 18.90
C ARG A 19 20.28 7.90 20.27
N ARG A 20 19.01 8.30 20.35
CA ARG A 20 18.33 8.59 21.62
C ARG A 20 17.32 7.52 22.07
N GLY A 21 17.18 6.43 21.34
CA GLY A 21 16.21 5.36 21.64
C GLY A 21 16.88 4.05 22.06
N ALA A 22 17.79 4.07 23.02
CA ALA A 22 18.23 2.87 23.72
C ALA A 22 17.55 2.83 25.10
N ALA A 23 16.95 1.69 25.42
CA ALA A 23 16.41 1.30 26.71
C ALA A 23 15.23 2.12 27.26
N GLY A 24 14.01 1.64 26.98
CA GLY A 24 12.79 2.02 27.67
C GLY A 24 11.68 1.06 27.29
N ALA A 25 11.11 0.39 28.28
CA ALA A 25 10.06 -0.62 28.14
C ALA A 25 8.99 -0.22 27.10
N LEU A 26 8.67 -1.14 26.19
CA LEU A 26 7.51 -1.00 25.30
C LEU A 26 6.25 -0.84 26.17
N PRO A 27 5.50 0.27 26.05
CA PRO A 27 4.19 0.33 26.67
C PRO A 27 3.29 -0.71 26.00
N ALA A 28 2.46 -1.38 26.79
CA ALA A 28 1.47 -2.35 26.35
C ALA A 28 0.66 -1.83 25.14
N PRO A 29 0.19 -2.71 24.24
CA PRO A 29 -0.56 -2.27 23.07
C PRO A 29 -1.74 -1.41 23.51
N ALA A 30 -1.82 -0.20 22.96
CA ALA A 30 -2.90 0.74 23.20
C ALA A 30 -4.22 0.00 22.95
N ARG A 31 -4.94 -0.22 24.05
CA ARG A 31 -6.29 -0.74 24.09
C ARG A 31 -7.10 0.01 23.05
N ALA A 32 -7.78 -0.73 22.16
CA ALA A 32 -8.65 -0.17 21.13
C ALA A 32 -9.46 0.97 21.74
N VAL A 33 -9.32 2.17 21.18
CA VAL A 33 -10.12 3.33 21.56
C VAL A 33 -11.54 2.98 21.19
N ALA A 34 -12.33 2.57 22.20
CA ALA A 34 -13.75 2.45 22.06
C ALA A 34 -14.26 3.83 21.64
N CYS A 35 -14.83 3.90 20.44
CA CYS A 35 -15.58 5.03 19.95
C CYS A 35 -16.80 5.22 20.87
N ASN A 36 -16.61 5.94 21.98
CA ASN A 36 -17.71 6.42 22.80
C ASN A 36 -18.42 7.52 21.99
N ALA A 37 -19.35 7.08 21.14
CA ALA A 37 -20.35 7.94 20.56
C ALA A 37 -21.19 8.52 21.70
N ARG A 38 -20.78 9.68 22.22
CA ARG A 38 -21.66 10.56 22.99
C ARG A 38 -22.68 11.13 22.01
N GLY A 39 -23.67 10.32 21.68
CA GLY A 39 -24.83 10.73 20.88
C GLY A 39 -25.72 11.65 21.72
N GLY A 40 -25.85 12.89 21.27
CA GLY A 40 -26.95 13.76 21.69
C GLY A 40 -28.29 13.11 21.32
N ALA A 41 -29.29 13.30 22.19
CA ALA A 41 -30.61 12.72 22.07
C ALA A 41 -31.31 13.14 20.76
N ALA A 42 -31.61 12.18 19.89
CA ALA A 42 -32.59 12.34 18.82
C ALA A 42 -34.00 12.06 19.40
N PRO A 43 -35.05 12.81 18.99
CA PRO A 43 -36.38 12.67 19.56
C PRO A 43 -37.02 11.35 19.14
N ALA A 44 -37.76 10.77 20.09
CA ALA A 44 -38.46 9.50 19.95
C ALA A 44 -39.60 9.61 18.92
N GLY A 45 -39.54 8.77 17.89
CA GLY A 45 -40.64 8.36 17.04
C GLY A 45 -40.59 6.84 16.90
N GLU A 46 -41.61 6.15 17.39
CA GLU A 46 -41.71 4.70 17.44
C GLU A 46 -41.96 4.07 16.06
N SER A 47 -41.20 3.01 15.73
CA SER A 47 -41.72 1.79 15.10
C SER A 47 -40.66 0.66 15.04
N GLY A 48 -40.68 -0.24 16.03
CA GLY A 48 -40.66 -1.70 15.83
C GLY A 48 -39.58 -2.43 15.01
N LEU A 49 -38.41 -1.86 14.72
CA LEU A 49 -37.31 -2.57 14.06
C LEU A 49 -36.03 -2.44 14.91
N ALA A 50 -35.36 -3.56 15.16
CA ALA A 50 -34.11 -3.59 15.91
C ALA A 50 -33.15 -2.48 15.42
N SER A 51 -32.48 -1.79 16.34
CA SER A 51 -31.51 -0.74 16.02
C SER A 51 -30.35 -1.34 15.22
N TRP A 52 -30.33 -1.12 13.90
CA TRP A 52 -29.25 -1.59 13.04
C TRP A 52 -27.97 -0.81 13.34
N VAL A 53 -26.86 -1.53 13.52
CA VAL A 53 -25.53 -0.94 13.69
C VAL A 53 -24.77 -1.13 12.38
N PRO A 54 -24.30 -0.07 11.71
CA PRO A 54 -23.53 -0.20 10.49
C PRO A 54 -22.12 -0.72 10.79
N VAL A 55 -21.68 -1.71 10.03
CA VAL A 55 -20.31 -2.22 10.03
C VAL A 55 -19.67 -1.84 8.69
N VAL A 56 -18.60 -1.05 8.73
CA VAL A 56 -17.94 -0.52 7.53
C VAL A 56 -16.52 -1.05 7.45
N GLY A 57 -16.18 -1.68 6.32
CA GLY A 57 -14.82 -2.03 5.95
C GLY A 57 -14.30 -1.08 4.87
N LEU A 58 -12.99 -0.81 4.88
CA LEU A 58 -12.32 -0.01 3.86
C LEU A 58 -11.26 -0.85 3.16
N GLU A 59 -11.25 -0.76 1.83
CA GLU A 59 -10.19 -1.32 1.00
C GLU A 59 -9.47 -0.16 0.31
N ILE A 60 -8.16 -0.05 0.50
CA ILE A 60 -7.36 1.08 0.04
C ILE A 60 -6.25 0.56 -0.87
N HIS A 61 -6.29 0.97 -2.14
CA HIS A 61 -5.22 0.69 -3.10
C HIS A 61 -4.36 1.94 -3.25
N ALA A 62 -3.07 1.83 -2.91
CA ALA A 62 -2.12 2.92 -2.98
C ALA A 62 -0.98 2.59 -3.96
N GLN A 63 -0.72 3.47 -4.91
CA GLN A 63 0.33 3.28 -5.91
C GLN A 63 1.72 3.53 -5.29
N ILE A 64 2.61 2.54 -5.39
CA ILE A 64 3.99 2.68 -4.94
C ILE A 64 4.75 3.60 -5.89
N SER A 65 5.39 4.63 -5.33
CA SER A 65 6.30 5.50 -6.08
C SER A 65 7.58 4.76 -6.45
N SER A 66 7.69 4.36 -7.71
CA SER A 66 8.84 3.63 -8.26
C SER A 66 9.08 4.06 -9.70
N ASN A 67 10.30 3.85 -10.21
CA ASN A 67 10.65 4.25 -11.58
C ASN A 67 10.14 3.26 -12.64
N SER A 68 9.94 1.99 -12.26
CA SER A 68 9.53 0.90 -13.14
C SER A 68 8.38 0.10 -12.53
N LYS A 69 7.59 -0.58 -13.37
CA LYS A 69 6.43 -1.38 -12.94
C LYS A 69 6.83 -2.56 -12.02
N LEU A 70 5.83 -3.24 -11.47
CA LEU A 70 6.03 -4.32 -10.48
C LEU A 70 6.70 -5.56 -11.07
N PHE A 71 6.31 -5.97 -12.28
CA PHE A 71 6.79 -7.19 -12.95
C PHE A 71 7.54 -6.94 -14.27
N SER A 72 7.62 -5.69 -14.71
CA SER A 72 8.26 -5.31 -15.96
C SER A 72 9.15 -4.07 -15.80
N GLY A 73 10.11 -3.93 -16.73
CA GLY A 73 11.04 -2.80 -16.76
C GLY A 73 10.46 -1.49 -17.32
N SER A 74 9.19 -1.49 -17.72
CA SER A 74 8.52 -0.29 -18.25
C SER A 74 8.45 0.81 -17.19
N GLN A 75 8.58 2.07 -17.63
CA GLN A 75 8.53 3.21 -16.72
C GLN A 75 7.13 3.43 -16.16
N VAL A 76 7.08 3.98 -14.94
CA VAL A 76 5.85 4.45 -14.30
C VAL A 76 5.86 5.98 -14.33
N GLN A 77 5.06 6.57 -15.19
CA GLN A 77 4.93 8.03 -15.30
C GLN A 77 3.47 8.41 -15.48
N PHE A 78 3.05 9.44 -14.74
CA PHE A 78 1.72 10.00 -14.88
C PHE A 78 1.59 10.79 -16.18
N ALA A 79 0.42 10.72 -16.82
CA ALA A 79 0.06 11.46 -18.04
C ALA A 79 0.96 11.21 -19.27
N ALA A 80 1.51 9.99 -19.40
CA ALA A 80 2.17 9.57 -20.64
C ALA A 80 1.15 9.32 -21.77
N PRO A 81 1.55 9.40 -23.05
CA PRO A 81 0.69 9.05 -24.18
C PRO A 81 0.15 7.62 -24.08
N PRO A 82 -1.05 7.33 -24.60
CA PRO A 82 -1.63 5.99 -24.56
C PRO A 82 -0.68 4.93 -25.15
N ASN A 83 -0.55 3.79 -24.47
CA ASN A 83 0.27 2.65 -24.89
C ASN A 83 1.75 2.95 -25.17
N SER A 84 2.29 4.08 -24.66
CA SER A 84 3.70 4.44 -24.85
C SER A 84 4.66 3.80 -23.83
N LEU A 85 4.15 3.47 -22.64
CA LEU A 85 4.94 2.89 -21.54
C LEU A 85 4.58 1.41 -21.33
N VAL A 86 4.72 0.61 -22.38
CA VAL A 86 4.31 -0.80 -22.41
C VAL A 86 5.48 -1.66 -22.87
N SER A 87 5.72 -2.77 -22.16
CA SER A 87 6.66 -3.82 -22.56
C SER A 87 5.91 -5.03 -23.09
N PHE A 88 6.64 -5.99 -23.67
CA PHE A 88 6.05 -7.24 -24.15
C PHE A 88 5.30 -8.02 -23.06
N PHE A 89 5.79 -7.97 -21.82
CA PHE A 89 5.11 -8.57 -20.67
C PHE A 89 3.80 -7.82 -20.33
N ASP A 90 3.82 -6.49 -20.37
CA ASP A 90 2.62 -5.69 -20.09
C ASP A 90 1.52 -5.87 -21.14
N ALA A 91 1.89 -6.28 -22.35
CA ALA A 91 0.98 -6.63 -23.43
C ALA A 91 0.62 -8.14 -23.45
N SER A 92 1.08 -8.91 -22.45
CA SER A 92 0.86 -10.35 -22.32
C SER A 92 1.22 -11.16 -23.56
N LEU A 93 2.33 -10.80 -24.22
CA LEU A 93 2.82 -11.59 -25.34
C LEU A 93 3.26 -12.99 -24.86
N PRO A 94 2.94 -14.04 -25.64
CA PRO A 94 3.27 -15.41 -25.25
C PRO A 94 4.78 -15.59 -25.11
N GLY A 95 5.19 -16.29 -24.04
CA GLY A 95 6.60 -16.55 -23.73
C GLY A 95 7.29 -15.48 -22.88
N THR A 96 6.56 -14.43 -22.45
CA THR A 96 7.08 -13.46 -21.49
C THR A 96 6.94 -13.97 -20.05
N LEU A 97 7.86 -13.58 -19.16
CA LEU A 97 7.89 -14.00 -17.75
C LEU A 97 7.98 -12.77 -16.83
N PRO A 98 7.29 -12.79 -15.67
CA PRO A 98 7.32 -11.67 -14.71
C PRO A 98 8.67 -11.59 -13.98
N VAL A 99 9.17 -10.38 -13.78
CA VAL A 99 10.38 -10.12 -12.98
C VAL A 99 10.07 -9.14 -11.86
N LEU A 100 10.12 -9.62 -10.61
CA LEU A 100 9.72 -8.84 -9.45
C LEU A 100 10.64 -7.64 -9.17
N ASN A 101 10.03 -6.47 -9.00
CA ASN A 101 10.73 -5.24 -8.66
C ASN A 101 11.06 -5.14 -7.16
N ARG A 102 12.36 -5.18 -6.84
CA ARG A 102 12.88 -5.08 -5.47
C ARG A 102 12.44 -3.81 -4.74
N ARG A 103 12.37 -2.65 -5.41
CA ARG A 103 11.99 -1.38 -4.76
C ARG A 103 10.54 -1.37 -4.32
N CYS A 104 9.66 -2.01 -5.10
CA CYS A 104 8.27 -2.16 -4.72
C CYS A 104 8.11 -3.02 -3.47
N VAL A 105 8.85 -4.12 -3.36
CA VAL A 105 8.85 -4.98 -2.16
C VAL A 105 9.39 -4.24 -0.94
N GLU A 106 10.51 -3.52 -1.07
CA GLU A 106 11.07 -2.72 0.02
C GLU A 106 10.06 -1.67 0.53
N ALA A 107 9.39 -0.97 -0.38
CA ALA A 107 8.36 0.03 -0.03
C ALA A 107 7.12 -0.61 0.64
N ALA A 108 6.69 -1.78 0.18
CA ALA A 108 5.59 -2.52 0.79
C ALA A 108 5.93 -2.94 2.24
N VAL A 109 7.13 -3.49 2.46
CA VAL A 109 7.59 -3.89 3.81
C VAL A 109 7.73 -2.67 4.72
N MET A 110 8.31 -1.56 4.23
CA MET A 110 8.38 -0.32 5.00
C MET A 110 7.00 0.21 5.39
N THR A 111 6.02 0.13 4.49
CA THR A 111 4.64 0.55 4.75
C THR A 111 3.99 -0.34 5.81
N GLY A 112 4.17 -1.66 5.72
CA GLY A 112 3.66 -2.58 6.74
C GLY A 112 4.28 -2.34 8.13
N LEU A 113 5.58 -2.05 8.20
CA LEU A 113 6.22 -1.67 9.47
C LEU A 113 5.70 -0.32 10.00
N ALA A 114 5.46 0.65 9.12
CA ALA A 114 4.91 1.96 9.49
C ALA A 114 3.46 1.87 9.99
N LEU A 115 2.68 0.89 9.51
CA LEU A 115 1.32 0.60 9.96
C LEU A 115 1.27 -0.38 11.15
N ASN A 116 2.41 -0.70 11.77
CA ASN A 116 2.53 -1.65 12.88
C ASN A 116 2.00 -3.07 12.54
N CYS A 117 2.09 -3.50 11.29
CA CYS A 117 1.71 -4.84 10.86
C CYS A 117 2.78 -5.88 11.24
N SER A 118 2.36 -7.13 11.44
CA SER A 118 3.27 -8.28 11.54
C SER A 118 3.64 -8.77 10.14
N ILE A 119 4.94 -8.76 9.81
CA ILE A 119 5.42 -9.12 8.47
C ILE A 119 5.78 -10.61 8.42
N ASN A 120 5.20 -11.33 7.46
CA ASN A 120 5.53 -12.72 7.19
C ASN A 120 6.92 -12.85 6.54
N LYS A 121 7.67 -13.89 6.92
CA LYS A 121 9.01 -14.15 6.37
C LYS A 121 8.96 -14.74 4.95
N LYS A 122 7.82 -15.30 4.57
CA LYS A 122 7.56 -15.90 3.27
C LYS A 122 6.17 -15.45 2.84
N SER A 123 6.10 -14.91 1.63
CA SER A 123 4.87 -14.54 0.92
C SER A 123 4.99 -15.07 -0.49
N LEU A 124 3.86 -15.47 -1.07
CA LEU A 124 3.76 -16.01 -2.41
C LEU A 124 2.80 -15.14 -3.20
N PHE A 125 3.12 -14.95 -4.48
CA PHE A 125 2.24 -14.28 -5.41
C PHE A 125 1.36 -15.30 -6.11
N ASP A 126 0.06 -15.11 -6.01
CA ASP A 126 -0.95 -15.94 -6.66
C ASP A 126 -1.65 -15.20 -7.81
N ARG A 127 -2.30 -15.98 -8.68
CA ARG A 127 -3.01 -15.46 -9.85
C ARG A 127 -4.51 -15.40 -9.59
N LYS A 128 -5.07 -14.19 -9.57
CA LYS A 128 -6.51 -13.93 -9.55
C LYS A 128 -7.03 -13.83 -10.97
N HIS A 129 -7.71 -14.87 -11.44
CA HIS A 129 -8.19 -14.98 -12.82
C HIS A 129 -9.58 -14.35 -12.98
N TYR A 130 -9.69 -13.37 -13.88
CA TYR A 130 -10.95 -12.82 -14.35
C TYR A 130 -10.75 -12.06 -15.67
N PHE A 131 -11.78 -12.07 -16.51
CA PHE A 131 -11.70 -11.46 -17.83
C PHE A 131 -12.13 -10.00 -17.77
N TYR A 132 -11.22 -9.10 -18.10
CA TYR A 132 -11.51 -7.68 -18.25
C TYR A 132 -10.57 -7.07 -19.31
N ALA A 133 -11.02 -6.02 -20.00
CA ALA A 133 -10.36 -5.52 -21.22
C ALA A 133 -9.00 -4.82 -20.97
N ASP A 134 -8.79 -4.35 -19.75
CA ASP A 134 -7.54 -3.73 -19.25
C ASP A 134 -6.55 -4.76 -18.67
N LEU A 135 -6.95 -6.03 -18.56
CA LEU A 135 -6.16 -7.14 -18.02
C LEU A 135 -5.78 -8.12 -19.14
N PRO A 136 -4.66 -7.85 -19.85
CA PRO A 136 -4.30 -8.63 -21.03
C PRO A 136 -3.93 -10.09 -20.71
N ASP A 137 -3.49 -10.40 -19.49
CA ASP A 137 -3.17 -11.78 -19.06
C ASP A 137 -4.40 -12.54 -18.52
N ALA A 138 -5.58 -11.90 -18.46
CA ALA A 138 -6.78 -12.40 -17.76
C ALA A 138 -6.51 -12.86 -16.31
N ALA A 139 -5.39 -12.42 -15.73
CA ALA A 139 -4.90 -12.77 -14.40
C ALA A 139 -4.21 -11.56 -13.78
N LEU A 140 -4.61 -11.20 -12.57
CA LEU A 140 -3.85 -10.28 -11.71
C LEU A 140 -2.96 -11.07 -10.77
N CYS A 141 -1.70 -10.68 -10.67
CA CYS A 141 -0.76 -11.24 -9.72
C CYS A 141 -0.84 -10.47 -8.39
N SER A 142 -1.26 -11.13 -7.32
CA SER A 142 -1.42 -10.52 -5.99
C SER A 142 -0.98 -11.48 -4.89
N ASP A 143 -0.50 -10.96 -3.76
CA ASP A 143 -0.17 -11.77 -2.58
C ASP A 143 -1.44 -12.39 -1.93
N GLU A 144 -1.25 -13.56 -1.30
CA GLU A 144 -2.19 -14.20 -0.36
C GLU A 144 -1.89 -13.82 1.10
#